data_AF-A0A955VH09-F1
#
_entry.id   AF-A0A955VH09-F1
#
_cell.length_a   1.000
_cell.length_b   1.000
_cell.length_c   1.000
_cell.angle_alpha   90.00
_cell.angle_beta   90.00
_cell.angle_gamma   90.00
#
_symmetry.space_group_name_H-M   'P 1'
#
loop_
_entity.id
_entity.type
_entity.pdbx_description
1 polymer ?
#
loop_
_entity_poly.entity_id
_entity_poly.type
_entity_poly.pdbx_seq_one_letter_code
_entity_poly.pdbx_strand_id
1 'polypeptide(L)'
;MKRTLSTIVFLAVLGLGSSLSAYVTMGVKWSDSDLPVGIYISQTLSNELADQVAVDAIWASFMTWQNVDCSYVQFVNKGRTTSTSWGISDGKNVISWRESNWPDSKYALAVTSVLGSQYSGGNIFDADMIFNGVNFSWAVDGNKNKVDLISVATHEAGHLIGLDHSPIYSATMYASTSEGMTHQRTLHDDDIAGVCSIYPIDSAPNLPPKEEPKPLNPGDTCSFTFECGSLSCINDGKEKYCASGCQSDSDCGQGFTCIGATQGSICVKTTNLGPTPTQGLGDSCSSQLLCLSSMVCIGDNGANYCTQNCSSATCPSGYSCVPAGTTQVCVKSAAPVEPTKKIGDNCSDNS
;
A
#
# COMPACT_ATOMS: atom_id res chain seq x y z
N MET A 1 40.97 67.69 16.34
CA MET A 1 41.04 66.40 17.06
C MET A 1 39.66 66.09 17.63
N LYS A 2 38.77 65.46 16.86
CA LYS A 2 37.46 64.96 17.35
C LYS A 2 37.25 63.57 16.79
N ARG A 3 37.04 62.63 17.70
CA ARG A 3 37.00 61.19 17.51
C ARG A 3 35.65 60.75 16.92
N THR A 4 35.74 59.71 16.11
CA THR A 4 34.74 58.86 15.49
C THR A 4 33.71 58.30 16.48
N LEU A 5 32.44 58.19 16.07
CA LEU A 5 31.56 57.07 16.42
C LEU A 5 30.61 56.81 15.24
N SER A 6 30.83 55.68 14.57
CA SER A 6 29.94 55.15 13.54
C SER A 6 28.92 54.26 14.25
N THR A 7 27.65 54.66 14.24
CA THR A 7 26.57 53.88 14.86
C THR A 7 26.09 52.83 13.86
N ILE A 8 26.47 51.58 14.09
CA ILE A 8 25.90 50.42 13.39
C ILE A 8 24.50 50.19 13.97
N VAL A 9 23.46 50.40 13.16
CA VAL A 9 22.09 50.01 13.50
C VAL A 9 21.96 48.52 13.21
N PHE A 10 21.94 47.70 14.27
CA PHE A 10 21.47 46.32 14.17
C PHE A 10 19.93 46.36 14.03
N LEU A 11 19.42 46.09 12.82
CA LEU A 11 18.04 45.70 12.65
C LEU A 11 17.87 44.31 13.28
N ALA A 12 17.35 44.24 14.50
CA ALA A 12 16.81 43.01 15.04
C ALA A 12 15.54 42.68 14.26
N VAL A 13 15.65 41.81 13.26
CA VAL A 13 14.48 41.14 12.68
C VAL A 13 13.96 40.20 13.77
N LEU A 14 12.99 40.68 14.55
CA LEU A 14 12.11 39.83 15.34
C LEU A 14 11.32 38.98 14.33
N GLY A 15 11.90 37.85 13.95
CA GLY A 15 11.18 36.77 13.30
C GLY A 15 10.14 36.28 14.30
N LEU A 16 8.93 36.82 14.23
CA LEU A 16 7.74 36.13 14.70
C LEU A 16 7.65 34.88 13.83
N GLY A 17 8.31 33.82 14.27
CA GLY A 17 8.14 32.48 13.74
C GLY A 17 6.67 32.15 13.90
N SER A 18 5.92 32.37 12.83
CA SER A 18 4.56 31.88 12.72
C SER A 18 4.75 30.38 12.59
N SER A 19 4.52 29.64 13.68
CA SER A 19 4.39 28.18 13.59
C SER A 19 3.25 27.93 12.61
N LEU A 20 3.56 27.66 11.35
CA LEU A 20 2.63 26.98 10.47
C LEU A 20 2.40 25.64 11.16
N SER A 21 1.23 25.43 11.77
CA SER A 21 0.89 24.12 12.31
C SER A 21 0.94 23.13 11.16
N ALA A 22 1.89 22.20 11.23
CA ALA A 22 2.20 21.22 10.20
C ALA A 22 1.29 19.98 10.29
N TYR A 23 0.06 20.14 10.81
CA TYR A 23 -0.98 19.13 10.98
C TYR A 23 -2.24 19.76 11.59
N VAL A 24 -3.38 19.07 11.49
CA VAL A 24 -4.65 19.47 12.12
C VAL A 24 -5.10 18.38 13.10
N THR A 25 -5.53 18.76 14.30
CA THR A 25 -6.05 17.82 15.31
C THR A 25 -7.48 18.15 15.67
N MET A 26 -8.23 17.14 16.11
CA MET A 26 -9.59 17.29 16.61
C MET A 26 -9.65 17.90 18.01
N GLY A 27 -8.49 18.18 18.63
CA GLY A 27 -8.40 18.69 20.01
C GLY A 27 -8.75 17.66 21.08
N VAL A 28 -8.84 16.38 20.72
CA VAL A 28 -9.08 15.24 21.61
C VAL A 28 -7.98 14.18 21.47
N LYS A 29 -7.74 13.40 22.52
CA LYS A 29 -6.84 12.24 22.49
C LYS A 29 -7.32 11.13 23.42
N TRP A 30 -6.83 9.90 23.26
CA TRP A 30 -7.05 8.87 24.26
C TRP A 30 -6.33 9.23 25.57
N SER A 31 -6.97 8.99 26.71
CA SER A 31 -6.32 9.10 28.01
C SER A 31 -5.18 8.09 28.12
N ASP A 32 -4.13 8.43 28.84
CA ASP A 32 -3.00 7.52 29.09
C ASP A 32 -3.45 6.24 29.82
N SER A 33 -4.55 6.30 30.59
CA SER A 33 -5.17 5.15 31.25
C SER A 33 -5.91 4.19 30.32
N ASP A 34 -6.27 4.67 29.12
CA ASP A 34 -7.09 3.95 28.15
C ASP A 34 -6.23 3.36 27.01
N LEU A 35 -4.90 3.50 27.13
CA LEU A 35 -3.92 2.90 26.24
C LEU A 35 -3.39 1.56 26.79
N PRO A 36 -3.13 0.56 25.93
CA PRO A 36 -3.36 0.55 24.47
C PRO A 36 -4.85 0.58 24.09
N VAL A 37 -5.20 1.28 23.01
CA VAL A 37 -6.58 1.40 22.54
C VAL A 37 -7.09 0.03 22.10
N GLY A 38 -8.14 -0.46 22.75
CA GLY A 38 -8.75 -1.75 22.42
C GLY A 38 -9.62 -1.68 21.18
N ILE A 39 -9.28 -2.45 20.15
CA ILE A 39 -10.03 -2.51 18.88
C ILE A 39 -10.76 -3.85 18.76
N TYR A 40 -12.07 -3.79 18.47
CA TYR A 40 -12.89 -4.94 18.13
C TYR A 40 -13.23 -4.92 16.64
N ILE A 41 -13.18 -6.07 15.98
CA ILE A 41 -13.57 -6.17 14.56
C ILE A 41 -14.85 -7.00 14.44
N SER A 42 -15.86 -6.47 13.77
CA SER A 42 -17.14 -7.16 13.60
C SER A 42 -16.99 -8.49 12.84
N GLN A 43 -17.69 -9.52 13.28
CA GLN A 43 -17.71 -10.86 12.65
C GLN A 43 -18.24 -10.85 11.22
N THR A 44 -19.01 -9.82 10.84
CA THR A 44 -19.50 -9.64 9.47
C THR A 44 -18.80 -8.43 8.87
N LEU A 45 -17.92 -8.68 7.91
CA LEU A 45 -17.16 -7.67 7.16
C LEU A 45 -17.72 -7.51 5.74
N SER A 46 -16.89 -7.01 4.82
CA SER A 46 -17.26 -6.86 3.42
C SER A 46 -17.68 -8.20 2.80
N ASN A 47 -18.73 -8.18 1.99
CA ASN A 47 -19.15 -9.35 1.20
C ASN A 47 -18.17 -9.71 0.05
N GLU A 48 -17.25 -8.81 -0.27
CA GLU A 48 -16.34 -8.95 -1.42
C GLU A 48 -14.92 -9.38 -1.04
N LEU A 49 -14.55 -9.26 0.24
CA LEU A 49 -13.23 -9.61 0.74
C LEU A 49 -13.32 -10.89 1.58
N ALA A 50 -12.32 -11.75 1.45
CA ALA A 50 -12.16 -12.83 2.42
C ALA A 50 -11.97 -12.26 3.83
N ASP A 51 -12.64 -12.84 4.82
CA ASP A 51 -12.71 -12.29 6.17
C ASP A 51 -11.32 -11.99 6.76
N GLN A 52 -10.39 -12.95 6.66
CA GLN A 52 -9.04 -12.78 7.17
C GLN A 52 -8.26 -11.68 6.44
N VAL A 53 -8.46 -11.53 5.12
CA VAL A 53 -7.80 -10.49 4.33
C VAL A 53 -8.23 -9.10 4.78
N ALA A 54 -9.52 -8.92 5.10
CA ALA A 54 -10.02 -7.66 5.63
C ALA A 54 -9.53 -7.41 7.07
N VAL A 55 -9.50 -8.43 7.92
CA VAL A 55 -8.93 -8.34 9.28
C VAL A 55 -7.46 -7.93 9.25
N ASP A 56 -6.64 -8.57 8.43
CA ASP A 56 -5.22 -8.27 8.28
C ASP A 56 -5.02 -6.82 7.78
N ALA A 57 -5.80 -6.40 6.78
CA ALA A 57 -5.74 -5.04 6.23
C ALA A 57 -6.18 -3.96 7.22
N ILE A 58 -7.15 -4.26 8.10
CA ILE A 58 -7.53 -3.35 9.17
C ILE A 58 -6.38 -3.24 10.18
N TRP A 59 -5.81 -4.37 10.61
CA TRP A 59 -4.76 -4.35 11.62
C TRP A 59 -3.47 -3.71 11.13
N ALA A 60 -3.12 -3.93 9.87
CA ALA A 60 -2.11 -3.19 9.12
C ALA A 60 -2.16 -1.68 9.35
N SER A 61 -3.36 -1.15 9.19
CA SER A 61 -3.63 0.28 9.17
C SER A 61 -3.42 0.90 10.56
N PHE A 62 -3.76 0.16 11.62
CA PHE A 62 -3.43 0.55 13.00
C PHE A 62 -1.93 0.45 13.28
N MET A 63 -1.25 -0.58 12.75
CA MET A 63 0.20 -0.72 12.92
C MET A 63 0.98 0.39 12.23
N THR A 64 0.50 0.93 11.11
CA THR A 64 1.08 2.11 10.46
C THR A 64 1.23 3.29 11.44
N TRP A 65 0.24 3.52 12.30
CA TRP A 65 0.28 4.56 13.34
C TRP A 65 1.10 4.16 14.57
N GLN A 66 0.99 2.91 15.04
CA GLN A 66 1.74 2.42 16.19
C GLN A 66 3.25 2.41 15.96
N ASN A 67 3.69 2.20 14.72
CA ASN A 67 5.10 2.08 14.35
C ASN A 67 5.80 3.44 14.11
N VAL A 68 5.15 4.57 14.42
CA VAL A 68 5.80 5.87 14.39
C VAL A 68 6.71 6.04 15.62
N ASP A 69 8.01 6.21 15.39
CA ASP A 69 9.03 6.22 16.46
C ASP A 69 8.83 7.33 17.51
N CYS A 70 8.42 8.53 17.08
CA CYS A 70 8.17 9.64 17.99
C CYS A 70 6.82 9.60 18.70
N SER A 71 6.03 8.53 18.49
CA SER A 71 4.70 8.36 19.08
C SER A 71 4.64 7.16 20.02
N TYR A 72 4.00 7.33 21.18
CA TYR A 72 3.70 6.22 22.09
C TYR A 72 2.33 5.58 21.86
N VAL A 73 1.55 6.01 20.86
CA VAL A 73 0.23 5.42 20.61
C VAL A 73 0.35 3.91 20.38
N GLN A 74 -0.56 3.16 20.99
CA GLN A 74 -0.60 1.70 20.89
C GLN A 74 -2.03 1.21 20.78
N PHE A 75 -2.21 0.10 20.08
CA PHE A 75 -3.48 -0.57 19.91
C PHE A 75 -3.37 -2.02 20.38
N VAL A 76 -4.49 -2.58 20.83
CA VAL A 76 -4.57 -4.00 21.18
C VAL A 76 -5.79 -4.62 20.52
N ASN A 77 -5.60 -5.76 19.85
CA ASN A 77 -6.68 -6.52 19.25
C ASN A 77 -7.50 -7.20 20.35
N LYS A 78 -8.77 -6.80 20.49
CA LYS A 78 -9.71 -7.37 21.46
C LYS A 78 -10.52 -8.55 20.91
N GLY A 79 -10.28 -8.92 19.66
CA GLY A 79 -10.89 -10.03 18.96
C GLY A 79 -12.12 -9.65 18.15
N ARG A 80 -12.85 -10.69 17.72
CA ARG A 80 -14.05 -10.55 16.89
C ARG A 80 -15.28 -10.29 17.76
N THR A 81 -16.23 -9.49 17.28
CA THR A 81 -17.49 -9.17 17.99
C THR A 81 -18.70 -9.33 17.07
N THR A 82 -19.86 -9.70 17.61
CA THR A 82 -21.13 -9.63 16.88
C THR A 82 -21.72 -8.21 16.86
N SER A 83 -21.17 -7.29 17.64
CA SER A 83 -21.58 -5.89 17.62
C SER A 83 -21.31 -5.28 16.25
N THR A 84 -22.24 -4.43 15.83
CA THR A 84 -22.11 -3.52 14.70
C THR A 84 -22.53 -2.11 15.12
N SER A 85 -22.56 -1.81 16.43
CA SER A 85 -22.83 -0.48 16.95
C SER A 85 -21.92 0.56 16.30
N TRP A 86 -22.44 1.77 16.16
CA TRP A 86 -21.67 2.92 15.66
C TRP A 86 -22.17 4.19 16.33
N GLY A 87 -21.24 4.96 16.89
CA GLY A 87 -21.53 6.25 17.53
C GLY A 87 -22.27 6.11 18.86
N ILE A 88 -22.06 4.99 19.55
CA ILE A 88 -22.65 4.70 20.85
C ILE A 88 -21.51 4.52 21.85
N SER A 89 -21.55 5.24 22.98
CA SER A 89 -20.58 5.07 24.05
C SER A 89 -20.83 3.76 24.79
N ASP A 90 -20.29 2.65 24.28
CA ASP A 90 -20.37 1.31 24.89
C ASP A 90 -19.02 0.77 25.39
N GLY A 91 -17.95 1.55 25.19
CA GLY A 91 -16.58 1.25 25.59
C GLY A 91 -15.90 0.22 24.68
N LYS A 92 -16.47 -0.04 23.50
CA LYS A 92 -15.88 -0.92 22.49
C LYS A 92 -15.71 -0.14 21.21
N ASN A 93 -14.46 0.07 20.82
CA ASN A 93 -14.14 0.66 19.53
C ASN A 93 -14.36 -0.40 18.44
N VAL A 94 -15.52 -0.39 17.78
CA VAL A 94 -15.90 -1.42 16.81
C VAL A 94 -15.60 -0.96 15.38
N ILE A 95 -14.84 -1.79 14.67
CA ILE A 95 -14.63 -1.67 13.22
C ILE A 95 -15.62 -2.59 12.52
N SER A 96 -16.51 -2.04 11.70
CA SER A 96 -17.59 -2.80 11.07
C SER A 96 -17.92 -2.35 9.65
N TRP A 97 -18.66 -3.19 8.94
CA TRP A 97 -19.15 -2.88 7.60
C TRP A 97 -20.64 -2.54 7.60
N ARG A 98 -21.07 -1.80 6.57
CA ARG A 98 -22.48 -1.62 6.23
C ARG A 98 -22.68 -2.11 4.81
N GLU A 99 -23.34 -3.25 4.69
CA GLU A 99 -23.74 -3.87 3.41
C GLU A 99 -25.20 -3.52 3.03
N SER A 100 -25.90 -2.80 3.92
CA SER A 100 -27.20 -2.18 3.65
C SER A 100 -27.39 -0.97 4.58
N ASN A 101 -28.34 -0.09 4.24
CA ASN A 101 -28.77 1.03 5.09
C ASN A 101 -27.60 1.92 5.59
N TRP A 102 -26.72 2.36 4.69
CA TRP A 102 -25.62 3.27 5.01
C TRP A 102 -26.16 4.57 5.68
N PRO A 103 -25.67 4.95 6.87
CA PRO A 103 -26.25 6.03 7.66
C PRO A 103 -25.73 7.44 7.31
N ASP A 104 -24.71 7.54 6.45
CA ASP A 104 -24.08 8.81 6.08
C ASP A 104 -24.31 9.14 4.59
N SER A 105 -23.64 10.18 4.09
CA SER A 105 -23.53 10.49 2.67
C SER A 105 -23.11 9.27 1.86
N LYS A 106 -23.80 9.02 0.74
CA LYS A 106 -23.45 7.94 -0.20
C LYS A 106 -22.05 8.08 -0.83
N TYR A 107 -21.41 9.24 -0.67
CA TYR A 107 -20.06 9.52 -1.15
C TYR A 107 -18.98 9.25 -0.09
N ALA A 108 -19.37 9.05 1.18
CA ALA A 108 -18.44 8.68 2.23
C ALA A 108 -18.03 7.21 2.07
N LEU A 109 -16.73 6.97 1.99
CA LEU A 109 -16.13 5.64 1.87
C LEU A 109 -16.18 4.92 3.22
N ALA A 110 -15.86 5.64 4.28
CA ALA A 110 -15.94 5.20 5.67
C ALA A 110 -16.22 6.42 6.56
N VAL A 111 -16.56 6.16 7.82
CA VAL A 111 -16.71 7.20 8.83
C VAL A 111 -16.24 6.68 10.17
N THR A 112 -15.35 7.43 10.81
CA THR A 112 -15.01 7.27 12.23
C THR A 112 -15.83 8.20 13.10
N SER A 113 -16.63 7.63 14.00
CA SER A 113 -17.34 8.40 15.03
C SER A 113 -16.51 8.43 16.30
N VAL A 114 -15.88 9.57 16.59
CA VAL A 114 -15.12 9.79 17.83
C VAL A 114 -16.02 10.45 18.87
N LEU A 115 -16.19 9.79 20.01
CA LEU A 115 -16.89 10.34 21.18
C LEU A 115 -15.84 10.78 22.22
N GLY A 116 -15.79 12.10 22.46
CA GLY A 116 -14.86 12.70 23.41
C GLY A 116 -15.42 13.92 24.13
N SER A 117 -14.79 14.32 25.24
CA SER A 117 -15.19 15.53 25.97
C SER A 117 -14.63 16.79 25.29
N GLN A 118 -15.48 17.70 24.83
CA GLN A 118 -15.05 18.82 23.95
C GLN A 118 -14.35 20.01 24.66
N TYR A 119 -13.82 19.84 25.87
CA TYR A 119 -13.16 20.92 26.62
C TYR A 119 -11.66 20.68 26.75
N SER A 120 -10.87 21.60 26.16
CA SER A 120 -9.39 21.75 26.21
C SER A 120 -8.59 20.46 26.48
N GLY A 121 -8.21 19.77 25.41
CA GLY A 121 -7.41 18.54 25.47
C GLY A 121 -8.26 17.29 25.73
N GLY A 122 -9.48 17.28 25.22
CA GLY A 122 -10.54 16.34 25.54
C GLY A 122 -10.12 14.87 25.46
N ASN A 123 -10.68 14.04 26.33
CA ASN A 123 -10.41 12.62 26.28
C ASN A 123 -11.42 11.94 25.36
N ILE A 124 -10.91 11.15 24.42
CA ILE A 124 -11.68 10.14 23.69
C ILE A 124 -12.01 9.04 24.69
N PHE A 125 -13.27 8.62 24.74
CA PHE A 125 -13.71 7.48 25.56
C PHE A 125 -14.34 6.37 24.72
N ASP A 126 -14.68 6.64 23.46
CA ASP A 126 -15.24 5.67 22.53
C ASP A 126 -15.01 6.14 21.08
N ALA A 127 -14.66 5.23 20.18
CA ALA A 127 -14.56 5.51 18.76
C ALA A 127 -14.91 4.29 17.90
N ASP A 128 -15.94 4.43 17.06
CA ASP A 128 -16.36 3.38 16.13
C ASP A 128 -16.01 3.74 14.68
N MET A 129 -15.75 2.75 13.85
CA MET A 129 -15.47 2.91 12.43
C MET A 129 -16.42 2.06 11.59
N ILE A 130 -17.07 2.69 10.60
CA ILE A 130 -17.93 2.00 9.63
C ILE A 130 -17.42 2.18 8.21
N PHE A 131 -17.41 1.10 7.43
CA PHE A 131 -17.09 1.12 6.00
C PHE A 131 -18.35 0.94 5.15
N ASN A 132 -18.40 1.66 4.04
CA ASN A 132 -19.54 1.67 3.12
C ASN A 132 -19.42 0.55 2.06
N GLY A 133 -20.00 -0.61 2.35
CA GLY A 133 -20.19 -1.68 1.36
C GLY A 133 -21.45 -1.53 0.50
N VAL A 134 -22.31 -0.54 0.80
CA VAL A 134 -23.54 -0.27 0.03
C VAL A 134 -23.22 0.39 -1.31
N ASN A 135 -22.31 1.36 -1.29
CA ASN A 135 -22.01 2.19 -2.46
C ASN A 135 -20.65 1.90 -3.08
N PHE A 136 -19.77 1.16 -2.41
CA PHE A 136 -18.40 0.94 -2.86
C PHE A 136 -18.00 -0.54 -2.77
N SER A 137 -17.22 -0.94 -3.76
CA SER A 137 -16.53 -2.23 -3.80
C SER A 137 -15.11 -2.07 -3.28
N TRP A 138 -14.59 -3.10 -2.61
CA TRP A 138 -13.37 -3.01 -1.82
C TRP A 138 -12.30 -3.99 -2.26
N ALA A 139 -11.05 -3.55 -2.15
CA ALA A 139 -9.87 -4.32 -2.50
C ALA A 139 -8.72 -3.99 -1.55
N VAL A 140 -7.69 -4.83 -1.59
CA VAL A 140 -6.44 -4.62 -0.83
C VAL A 140 -5.20 -4.70 -1.74
N ASP A 141 -5.40 -4.96 -3.03
CA ASP A 141 -4.36 -5.21 -4.03
C ASP A 141 -4.10 -4.02 -4.96
N GLY A 142 -4.70 -2.85 -4.67
CA GLY A 142 -4.59 -1.65 -5.49
C GLY A 142 -5.40 -1.72 -6.79
N ASN A 143 -6.45 -2.56 -6.85
CA ASN A 143 -7.34 -2.62 -7.99
C ASN A 143 -7.89 -1.23 -8.37
N LYS A 144 -7.67 -0.83 -9.63
CA LYS A 144 -8.03 0.49 -10.14
C LYS A 144 -9.52 0.84 -10.13
N ASN A 145 -10.40 -0.17 -10.00
CA ASN A 145 -11.86 0.00 -10.02
C ASN A 145 -12.50 -0.32 -8.65
N LYS A 146 -11.70 -0.36 -7.58
CA LYS A 146 -12.18 -0.63 -6.22
C LYS A 146 -11.48 0.29 -5.23
N VAL A 147 -12.15 0.52 -4.11
CA VAL A 147 -11.61 1.32 -3.01
C VAL A 147 -10.59 0.49 -2.26
N ASP A 148 -9.45 1.11 -1.96
CA ASP A 148 -8.37 0.47 -1.23
C ASP A 148 -8.63 0.48 0.28
N LEU A 149 -8.90 -0.68 0.87
CA LEU A 149 -9.23 -0.80 2.30
C LEU A 149 -8.09 -0.30 3.19
N ILE A 150 -6.83 -0.60 2.86
CA ILE A 150 -5.70 -0.18 3.70
C ILE A 150 -5.60 1.35 3.73
N SER A 151 -5.72 2.00 2.57
CA SER A 151 -5.72 3.47 2.48
C SER A 151 -6.80 4.10 3.35
N VAL A 152 -8.05 3.66 3.19
CA VAL A 152 -9.18 4.23 3.93
C VAL A 152 -9.09 3.89 5.42
N ALA A 153 -8.79 2.64 5.78
CA ALA A 153 -8.66 2.26 7.19
C ALA A 153 -7.50 3.00 7.89
N THR A 154 -6.41 3.30 7.18
CA THR A 154 -5.29 4.08 7.76
C THR A 154 -5.73 5.51 8.02
N HIS A 155 -6.47 6.12 7.09
CA HIS A 155 -7.08 7.45 7.27
C HIS A 155 -8.02 7.49 8.47
N GLU A 156 -8.97 6.56 8.52
CA GLU A 156 -9.95 6.47 9.60
C GLU A 156 -9.31 6.19 10.97
N ALA A 157 -8.24 5.37 11.01
CA ALA A 157 -7.46 5.16 12.23
C ALA A 157 -6.78 6.45 12.73
N GLY A 158 -6.45 7.39 11.84
CA GLY A 158 -5.96 8.71 12.19
C GLY A 158 -7.01 9.55 12.92
N HIS A 159 -8.26 9.55 12.44
CA HIS A 159 -9.39 10.15 13.16
C HIS A 159 -9.60 9.50 14.53
N LEU A 160 -9.53 8.18 14.60
CA LEU A 160 -9.70 7.42 15.84
C LEU A 160 -8.70 7.83 16.93
N ILE A 161 -7.51 8.31 16.55
CA ILE A 161 -6.48 8.79 17.49
C ILE A 161 -6.45 10.31 17.67
N GLY A 162 -7.39 11.05 17.06
CA GLY A 162 -7.58 12.48 17.29
C GLY A 162 -7.00 13.41 16.22
N LEU A 163 -6.59 12.89 15.06
CA LEU A 163 -6.20 13.71 13.91
C LEU A 163 -7.43 14.18 13.13
N ASP A 164 -7.37 15.40 12.64
CA ASP A 164 -8.36 15.93 11.70
C ASP A 164 -7.74 15.95 10.29
N HIS A 165 -8.55 16.30 9.29
CA HIS A 165 -8.12 16.32 7.91
C HIS A 165 -6.93 17.26 7.67
N SER A 166 -5.93 16.72 6.97
CA SER A 166 -4.81 17.50 6.46
C SER A 166 -5.19 18.22 5.16
N PRO A 167 -4.74 19.47 4.95
CA PRO A 167 -4.90 20.15 3.67
C PRO A 167 -3.91 19.64 2.59
N ILE A 168 -2.96 18.77 2.94
CA ILE A 168 -1.91 18.29 2.04
C ILE A 168 -2.41 17.07 1.27
N TYR A 169 -2.50 17.17 -0.05
CA TYR A 169 -3.03 16.11 -0.93
C TYR A 169 -2.34 14.75 -0.76
N SER A 170 -1.04 14.73 -0.51
CA SER A 170 -0.26 13.49 -0.33
C SER A 170 -0.34 12.91 1.08
N ALA A 171 -1.00 13.57 2.03
CA ALA A 171 -1.14 13.08 3.40
C ALA A 171 -2.16 11.96 3.49
N THR A 172 -1.92 11.01 4.40
CA THR A 172 -2.91 9.99 4.76
C THR A 172 -4.19 10.67 5.23
N MET A 173 -4.09 11.75 6.03
CA MET A 173 -5.25 12.49 6.52
C MET A 173 -5.89 13.44 5.49
N TYR A 174 -5.50 13.41 4.21
CA TYR A 174 -6.24 14.18 3.20
C TYR A 174 -7.67 13.65 3.04
N ALA A 175 -8.67 14.55 3.05
CA ALA A 175 -10.10 14.20 3.15
C ALA A 175 -10.70 13.45 1.94
N SER A 176 -9.93 13.19 0.88
CA SER A 176 -10.48 12.64 -0.35
C SER A 176 -9.53 11.67 -1.02
N THR A 177 -10.08 10.52 -1.41
CA THR A 177 -9.41 9.50 -2.21
C THR A 177 -10.40 8.90 -3.21
N SER A 178 -9.91 8.08 -4.13
CA SER A 178 -10.74 7.44 -5.14
C SER A 178 -10.33 5.98 -5.35
N GLU A 179 -11.16 5.23 -6.07
CA GLU A 179 -10.82 3.88 -6.51
C GLU A 179 -9.43 3.84 -7.16
N GLY A 180 -8.67 2.78 -6.86
CA GLY A 180 -7.30 2.60 -7.36
C GLY A 180 -6.21 3.43 -6.69
N MET A 181 -6.55 4.40 -5.84
CA MET A 181 -5.54 5.17 -5.11
C MET A 181 -5.05 4.40 -3.89
N THR A 182 -3.73 4.35 -3.72
CA THR A 182 -3.05 3.65 -2.61
C THR A 182 -2.10 4.55 -1.81
N HIS A 183 -2.07 5.86 -2.11
CA HIS A 183 -1.10 6.78 -1.52
C HIS A 183 -1.28 7.00 -0.02
N GLN A 184 -2.50 6.81 0.51
CA GLN A 184 -2.81 6.98 1.94
C GLN A 184 -2.44 5.76 2.80
N ARG A 185 -1.91 4.69 2.21
CA ARG A 185 -1.38 3.54 2.96
C ARG A 185 -0.17 3.89 3.84
N THR A 186 0.52 4.98 3.51
CA THR A 186 1.77 5.41 4.17
C THR A 186 1.63 6.84 4.67
N LEU A 187 2.16 7.11 5.86
CA LEU A 187 2.08 8.43 6.49
C LEU A 187 2.99 9.44 5.81
N HIS A 188 2.47 10.65 5.62
CA HIS A 188 3.24 11.84 5.26
C HIS A 188 3.85 12.49 6.52
N ASP A 189 4.85 13.36 6.34
CA ASP A 189 5.51 14.08 7.45
C ASP A 189 4.51 14.88 8.30
N ASP A 190 3.43 15.37 7.70
CA ASP A 190 2.31 16.06 8.36
C ASP A 190 1.54 15.12 9.30
N ASP A 191 1.23 13.90 8.84
CA ASP A 191 0.57 12.88 9.64
C ASP A 191 1.46 12.45 10.84
N ILE A 192 2.76 12.26 10.57
CA ILE A 192 3.77 11.90 11.58
C ILE A 192 3.91 13.01 12.63
N ALA A 193 4.03 14.27 12.19
CA ALA A 193 4.10 15.42 13.09
C ALA A 193 2.85 15.53 13.96
N GLY A 194 1.68 15.28 13.37
CA GLY A 194 0.40 15.25 14.08
C GLY A 194 0.37 14.21 15.18
N VAL A 195 0.60 12.94 14.86
CA VAL A 195 0.54 11.86 15.87
C VAL A 195 1.59 12.03 16.96
N CYS A 196 2.80 12.48 16.62
CA CYS A 196 3.86 12.72 17.60
C CYS A 196 3.59 13.94 18.48
N SER A 197 2.73 14.87 18.04
CA SER A 197 2.26 15.95 18.91
C SER A 197 1.19 15.51 19.91
N ILE A 198 0.33 14.57 19.52
CA ILE A 198 -0.76 14.07 20.37
C ILE A 198 -0.22 13.06 21.39
N TYR A 199 0.70 12.19 20.97
CA TYR A 199 1.28 11.10 21.77
C TYR A 199 2.83 11.15 21.80
N PRO A 200 3.47 12.24 22.25
CA PRO A 200 4.93 12.39 22.18
C PRO A 200 5.67 11.34 23.01
N ILE A 201 6.55 10.55 22.39
CA ILE A 201 7.24 9.40 23.02
C ILE A 201 7.96 9.76 24.34
N ASP A 202 8.47 10.99 24.46
CA ASP A 202 9.14 11.48 25.67
C ASP A 202 8.20 11.61 26.89
N SER A 203 6.89 11.62 26.65
CA SER A 203 5.84 11.65 27.67
C SER A 203 5.08 10.32 27.77
N ALA A 204 5.65 9.23 27.23
CA ALA A 204 5.00 7.93 27.24
C ALA A 204 4.64 7.48 28.67
N PRO A 205 3.40 7.03 28.91
CA PRO A 205 3.05 6.37 30.15
C PRO A 205 3.70 4.97 30.22
N ASN A 206 3.54 4.28 31.34
CA ASN A 206 4.02 2.91 31.50
C ASN A 206 3.15 1.93 30.69
N LEU A 207 3.37 1.90 29.38
CA LEU A 207 2.70 1.01 28.44
C LEU A 207 3.42 -0.35 28.37
N PRO A 208 2.71 -1.42 28.00
CA PRO A 208 3.39 -2.64 27.60
C PRO A 208 4.36 -2.34 26.44
N PRO A 209 5.40 -3.17 26.27
CA PRO A 209 6.20 -3.12 25.05
C PRO A 209 5.25 -3.17 23.84
N LYS A 210 5.49 -2.30 22.85
CA LYS A 210 4.73 -2.36 21.59
C LYS A 210 4.77 -3.80 21.12
N GLU A 211 3.60 -4.38 20.86
CA GLU A 211 3.54 -5.69 20.22
C GLU A 211 4.06 -5.46 18.79
N GLU A 212 5.37 -5.58 18.62
CA GLU A 212 5.97 -5.56 17.29
C GLU A 212 5.37 -6.75 16.55
N PRO A 213 4.75 -6.56 15.38
CA PRO A 213 4.47 -7.70 14.52
C PRO A 213 5.81 -8.42 14.37
N LYS A 214 5.88 -9.67 14.83
CA LYS A 214 7.11 -10.47 14.80
C LYS A 214 7.67 -10.30 13.39
N PRO A 215 8.85 -9.68 13.19
CA PRO A 215 9.33 -9.39 11.86
C PRO A 215 9.36 -10.71 11.09
N LEU A 216 8.53 -10.77 10.06
CA LEU A 216 8.42 -11.96 9.24
C LEU A 216 9.78 -12.15 8.55
N ASN A 217 10.31 -13.36 8.64
CA ASN A 217 11.59 -13.72 8.04
C ASN A 217 11.39 -14.00 6.55
N PRO A 218 12.47 -14.03 5.75
CA PRO A 218 12.38 -14.48 4.37
C PRO A 218 11.69 -15.85 4.29
N GLY A 219 10.59 -15.94 3.53
CA GLY A 219 9.79 -17.15 3.36
C GLY A 219 8.55 -17.26 4.22
N ASP A 220 8.40 -16.44 5.26
CA ASP A 220 7.21 -16.40 6.10
C ASP A 220 6.03 -15.83 5.29
N THR A 221 4.86 -16.46 5.43
CA THR A 221 3.64 -16.06 4.73
C THR A 221 3.26 -14.63 5.11
N CYS A 222 2.95 -13.81 4.10
CA CYS A 222 2.49 -12.44 4.29
C CYS A 222 1.24 -12.17 3.46
N SER A 223 0.41 -11.28 3.96
CA SER A 223 -0.68 -10.65 3.21
C SER A 223 -0.17 -9.37 2.52
N PHE A 224 0.74 -8.64 3.19
CA PHE A 224 1.18 -7.31 2.79
C PHE A 224 2.64 -7.00 3.16
N THR A 225 3.23 -6.02 2.47
CA THR A 225 4.66 -5.68 2.63
C THR A 225 5.02 -5.12 4.00
N PHE A 226 4.14 -4.38 4.68
CA PHE A 226 4.47 -3.80 5.98
C PHE A 226 4.67 -4.87 7.08
N GLU A 227 4.10 -6.07 6.92
CA GLU A 227 4.29 -7.22 7.83
C GLU A 227 5.71 -7.77 7.78
N CYS A 228 6.38 -7.54 6.65
CA CYS A 228 7.70 -8.03 6.32
C CYS A 228 8.83 -7.14 6.85
N GLY A 229 8.52 -6.05 7.56
CA GLY A 229 9.49 -5.10 8.06
C GLY A 229 10.32 -4.47 6.93
N SER A 230 11.61 -4.84 6.85
CA SER A 230 12.51 -4.37 5.77
C SER A 230 12.43 -5.20 4.48
N LEU A 231 11.68 -6.31 4.48
CA LEU A 231 11.51 -7.20 3.34
C LEU A 231 10.26 -6.81 2.53
N SER A 232 10.11 -7.40 1.34
CA SER A 232 8.94 -7.18 0.47
C SER A 232 8.00 -8.38 0.50
N CYS A 233 6.70 -8.15 0.67
CA CYS A 233 5.71 -9.21 0.49
C CYS A 233 5.51 -9.45 -1.02
N ILE A 234 5.99 -10.58 -1.52
CA ILE A 234 5.87 -10.93 -2.94
C ILE A 234 4.83 -12.01 -3.15
N ASN A 235 4.23 -12.04 -4.34
CA ASN A 235 3.48 -13.19 -4.83
C ASN A 235 4.26 -13.81 -5.98
N ASP A 236 4.71 -15.05 -5.83
CA ASP A 236 5.48 -15.76 -6.86
C ASP A 236 4.60 -16.53 -7.87
N GLY A 237 3.28 -16.34 -7.79
CA GLY A 237 2.28 -17.03 -8.60
C GLY A 237 1.76 -18.33 -7.96
N LYS A 238 2.34 -18.78 -6.84
CA LYS A 238 1.85 -19.90 -6.04
C LYS A 238 1.44 -19.47 -4.63
N GLU A 239 2.25 -18.65 -3.99
CA GLU A 239 2.02 -18.19 -2.62
C GLU A 239 2.58 -16.78 -2.39
N LYS A 240 2.16 -16.15 -1.28
CA LYS A 240 2.68 -14.87 -0.83
C LYS A 240 3.59 -15.04 0.39
N TYR A 241 4.77 -14.43 0.35
CA TYR A 241 5.72 -14.45 1.47
C TYR A 241 6.69 -13.27 1.41
N CYS A 242 7.31 -12.99 2.56
CA CYS A 242 8.33 -11.97 2.68
C CYS A 242 9.61 -12.41 1.96
N ALA A 243 10.14 -11.55 1.11
CA ALA A 243 11.34 -11.79 0.33
C ALA A 243 12.30 -10.61 0.40
N SER A 244 13.59 -10.91 0.46
CA SER A 244 14.67 -9.93 0.37
C SER A 244 15.06 -9.68 -1.09
N GLY A 245 15.50 -8.46 -1.39
CA GLY A 245 16.26 -8.19 -2.60
C GLY A 245 17.59 -8.93 -2.60
N CYS A 246 18.15 -9.18 -3.78
CA CYS A 246 19.42 -9.89 -3.95
C CYS A 246 20.25 -9.35 -5.13
N GLN A 247 21.53 -9.73 -5.18
CA GLN A 247 22.40 -9.57 -6.35
C GLN A 247 22.82 -10.94 -6.91
N SER A 248 22.84 -11.97 -6.06
CA SER A 248 23.24 -13.34 -6.38
C SER A 248 22.53 -14.35 -5.46
N ASP A 249 22.60 -15.64 -5.80
CA ASP A 249 21.99 -16.72 -5.01
C ASP A 249 22.53 -16.80 -3.57
N SER A 250 23.76 -16.33 -3.31
CA SER A 250 24.32 -16.32 -1.96
C SER A 250 23.70 -15.27 -1.04
N ASP A 251 23.03 -14.25 -1.60
CA ASP A 251 22.27 -13.27 -0.81
C ASP A 251 20.92 -13.86 -0.37
N CYS A 252 20.51 -14.94 -1.02
CA CYS A 252 19.30 -15.67 -0.69
C CYS A 252 19.62 -16.80 0.29
N GLY A 253 18.83 -16.91 1.36
CA GLY A 253 18.93 -18.01 2.31
C GLY A 253 18.68 -19.38 1.66
N GLN A 254 18.94 -20.46 2.40
CA GLN A 254 18.69 -21.81 1.88
C GLN A 254 17.24 -21.99 1.42
N GLY A 255 17.06 -22.59 0.25
CA GLY A 255 15.74 -22.82 -0.35
C GLY A 255 15.20 -21.63 -1.16
N PHE A 256 16.01 -20.59 -1.37
CA PHE A 256 15.69 -19.45 -2.22
C PHE A 256 16.73 -19.27 -3.32
N THR A 257 16.30 -18.69 -4.44
CA THR A 257 17.13 -18.40 -5.60
C THR A 257 16.91 -16.95 -6.01
N CYS A 258 17.98 -16.26 -6.39
CA CYS A 258 17.93 -14.87 -6.80
C CYS A 258 17.44 -14.77 -8.25
N ILE A 259 16.26 -14.20 -8.45
CA ILE A 259 15.70 -14.00 -9.80
C ILE A 259 15.82 -12.54 -10.18
N GLY A 260 16.48 -12.26 -11.30
CA GLY A 260 16.62 -10.91 -11.84
C GLY A 260 15.37 -10.42 -12.54
N ALA A 261 14.95 -9.19 -12.26
CA ALA A 261 13.92 -8.47 -13.01
C ALA A 261 14.43 -7.07 -13.43
N THR A 262 13.75 -6.45 -14.38
CA THR A 262 14.06 -5.11 -14.92
C THR A 262 14.05 -3.99 -13.88
N GLN A 263 13.50 -4.22 -12.68
CA GLN A 263 13.44 -3.25 -11.57
C GLN A 263 14.21 -3.70 -10.32
N GLY A 264 15.08 -4.72 -10.43
CA GLY A 264 15.86 -5.28 -9.33
C GLY A 264 15.64 -6.79 -9.18
N SER A 265 16.57 -7.48 -8.50
CA SER A 265 16.48 -8.92 -8.28
C SER A 265 15.91 -9.24 -6.89
N ILE A 266 15.17 -10.34 -6.77
CA ILE A 266 14.49 -10.74 -5.52
C ILE A 266 14.64 -12.24 -5.26
N CYS A 267 14.69 -12.62 -3.98
CA CYS A 267 14.77 -14.01 -3.55
C CYS A 267 13.41 -14.71 -3.63
N VAL A 268 13.32 -15.76 -4.46
CA VAL A 268 12.09 -16.55 -4.66
C VAL A 268 12.34 -17.99 -4.19
N LYS A 269 11.34 -18.64 -3.57
CA LYS A 269 11.44 -20.04 -3.13
C LYS A 269 11.82 -20.94 -4.30
N THR A 270 12.93 -21.65 -4.18
CA THR A 270 13.47 -22.53 -5.23
C THR A 270 12.50 -23.65 -5.60
N THR A 271 11.67 -24.11 -4.66
CA THR A 271 10.60 -25.10 -4.91
C THR A 271 9.46 -24.57 -5.78
N ASN A 272 9.30 -23.24 -5.82
CA ASN A 272 8.22 -22.59 -6.53
C ASN A 272 8.62 -22.20 -7.94
N LEU A 273 9.92 -22.01 -8.17
CA LEU A 273 10.51 -22.07 -9.50
C LEU A 273 10.14 -23.44 -10.09
N GLY A 274 9.46 -23.42 -11.24
CA GLY A 274 9.21 -24.64 -12.00
C GLY A 274 10.53 -25.34 -12.38
N PRO A 275 10.50 -26.44 -13.15
CA PRO A 275 11.74 -26.98 -13.71
C PRO A 275 12.52 -25.83 -14.34
N THR A 276 13.81 -25.72 -13.97
CA THR A 276 14.80 -24.73 -14.39
C THR A 276 14.45 -24.12 -15.74
N PRO A 277 14.49 -22.79 -15.95
CA PRO A 277 14.05 -22.19 -17.22
C PRO A 277 14.78 -22.86 -18.39
N THR A 278 14.07 -23.76 -19.06
CA THR A 278 14.52 -24.51 -20.24
C THR A 278 13.95 -23.91 -21.51
N GLN A 279 12.95 -23.02 -21.37
CA GLN A 279 12.23 -22.42 -22.47
C GLN A 279 13.07 -21.28 -23.04
N GLY A 280 13.60 -21.53 -24.23
CA GLY A 280 14.38 -20.60 -25.03
C GLY A 280 13.50 -19.72 -25.91
N LEU A 281 14.14 -19.04 -26.86
CA LEU A 281 13.47 -18.10 -27.75
C LEU A 281 12.39 -18.79 -28.60
N GLY A 282 11.14 -18.39 -28.42
CA GLY A 282 9.97 -18.90 -29.15
C GLY A 282 9.21 -20.02 -28.46
N ASP A 283 9.67 -20.47 -27.29
CA ASP A 283 8.98 -21.48 -26.49
C ASP A 283 7.80 -20.88 -25.72
N SER A 284 6.76 -21.69 -25.46
CA SER A 284 5.57 -21.20 -24.76
C SER A 284 5.85 -20.89 -23.29
N CYS A 285 5.23 -19.82 -22.78
CA CYS A 285 5.38 -19.39 -21.40
C CYS A 285 4.03 -19.03 -20.78
N SER A 286 3.75 -19.50 -19.57
CA SER A 286 2.60 -19.04 -18.78
C SER A 286 2.95 -17.90 -17.82
N SER A 287 4.24 -17.65 -17.59
CA SER A 287 4.74 -16.55 -16.76
C SER A 287 6.17 -16.16 -17.13
N GLN A 288 6.58 -14.95 -16.73
CA GLN A 288 7.94 -14.43 -16.93
C GLN A 288 9.04 -15.36 -16.40
N LEU A 289 8.72 -16.14 -15.36
CA LEU A 289 9.65 -17.04 -14.66
C LEU A 289 10.03 -18.30 -15.44
N LEU A 290 9.32 -18.61 -16.54
CA LEU A 290 9.61 -19.78 -17.36
C LEU A 290 10.64 -19.52 -18.45
N CYS A 291 10.89 -18.25 -18.78
CA CYS A 291 11.86 -17.87 -19.78
C CYS A 291 13.26 -17.80 -19.20
N LEU A 292 14.28 -18.08 -20.02
CA LEU A 292 15.68 -17.86 -19.65
C LEU A 292 15.90 -16.43 -19.13
N SER A 293 16.86 -16.24 -18.23
CA SER A 293 17.07 -14.99 -17.47
C SER A 293 17.31 -13.71 -18.30
N SER A 294 17.51 -13.82 -19.61
CA SER A 294 17.64 -12.71 -20.57
C SER A 294 16.39 -12.47 -21.42
N MET A 295 15.30 -13.17 -21.14
CA MET A 295 14.09 -13.23 -21.95
C MET A 295 12.86 -12.69 -21.20
N VAL A 296 11.83 -12.34 -21.96
CA VAL A 296 10.55 -11.81 -21.50
C VAL A 296 9.43 -12.68 -22.05
N CYS A 297 8.43 -13.01 -21.23
CA CYS A 297 7.23 -13.69 -21.67
C CYS A 297 6.24 -12.66 -22.25
N ILE A 298 5.93 -12.75 -23.54
CA ILE A 298 4.96 -11.87 -24.22
C ILE A 298 3.78 -12.67 -24.76
N GLY A 299 2.61 -12.03 -24.86
CA GLY A 299 1.43 -12.56 -25.53
C GLY A 299 1.25 -12.00 -26.93
N ASP A 300 1.03 -12.85 -27.92
CA ASP A 300 0.80 -12.50 -29.33
C ASP A 300 -0.19 -13.49 -29.96
N ASN A 301 -1.25 -12.97 -30.60
CA ASN A 301 -2.33 -13.73 -31.23
C ASN A 301 -2.92 -14.88 -30.38
N GLY A 302 -3.08 -14.65 -29.07
CA GLY A 302 -3.69 -15.61 -28.13
C GLY A 302 -2.76 -16.72 -27.62
N ALA A 303 -1.46 -16.65 -27.94
CA ALA A 303 -0.44 -17.53 -27.38
C ALA A 303 0.68 -16.71 -26.71
N ASN A 304 1.21 -17.23 -25.61
CA ASN A 304 2.32 -16.60 -24.88
C ASN A 304 3.62 -17.35 -25.15
N TYR A 305 4.71 -16.63 -25.42
CA TYR A 305 6.03 -17.22 -25.64
C TYR A 305 7.18 -16.33 -25.16
N CYS A 306 8.33 -16.97 -24.92
CA CYS A 306 9.56 -16.32 -24.51
C CYS A 306 10.21 -15.58 -25.69
N THR A 307 10.42 -14.28 -25.53
CA THR A 307 11.14 -13.41 -26.47
C THR A 307 12.35 -12.75 -25.80
N GLN A 308 13.22 -12.11 -26.57
CA GLN A 308 14.34 -11.32 -26.04
C GLN A 308 14.23 -9.86 -26.49
N ASN A 309 14.83 -8.95 -25.73
CA ASN A 309 14.94 -7.54 -26.10
C ASN A 309 15.94 -7.37 -27.26
N CYS A 310 15.56 -6.59 -28.28
CA CYS A 310 16.38 -6.33 -29.46
C CYS A 310 16.75 -4.85 -29.64
N SER A 311 16.60 -4.04 -28.60
CA SER A 311 16.95 -2.61 -28.62
C SER A 311 18.47 -2.37 -28.79
N SER A 312 19.29 -3.35 -28.41
CA SER A 312 20.77 -3.30 -28.51
C SER A 312 21.39 -4.54 -29.18
N ALA A 313 20.58 -5.50 -29.63
CA ALA A 313 21.03 -6.79 -30.17
C ALA A 313 20.16 -7.24 -31.35
N THR A 314 20.75 -7.95 -32.31
CA THR A 314 20.05 -8.47 -33.49
C THR A 314 19.20 -9.70 -33.14
N CYS A 315 17.98 -9.77 -33.67
CA CYS A 315 17.14 -10.97 -33.51
C CYS A 315 17.72 -12.17 -34.27
N PRO A 316 17.61 -13.40 -33.73
CA PRO A 316 18.00 -14.61 -34.44
C PRO A 316 17.20 -14.83 -35.72
N SER A 317 17.74 -15.64 -36.63
CA SER A 317 17.11 -15.96 -37.91
C SER A 317 15.67 -16.47 -37.73
N GLY A 318 14.72 -15.89 -38.45
CA GLY A 318 13.28 -16.20 -38.34
C GLY A 318 12.50 -15.29 -37.39
N TYR A 319 13.13 -14.29 -36.77
CA TYR A 319 12.50 -13.31 -35.90
C TYR A 319 12.77 -11.88 -36.38
N SER A 320 11.79 -11.01 -36.23
CA SER A 320 11.86 -9.57 -36.53
C SER A 320 11.81 -8.77 -35.23
N CYS A 321 12.65 -7.75 -35.13
CA CYS A 321 12.61 -6.82 -34.01
C CYS A 321 11.42 -5.87 -34.21
N VAL A 322 10.44 -5.88 -33.29
CA VAL A 322 9.29 -4.98 -33.37
C VAL A 322 9.14 -4.15 -32.09
N PRO A 323 8.57 -2.94 -32.18
CA PRO A 323 8.26 -2.12 -31.00
C PRO A 323 7.15 -2.77 -30.14
N ALA A 324 7.38 -2.82 -28.82
CA ALA A 324 6.42 -3.24 -27.80
C ALA A 324 6.42 -2.24 -26.63
N GLY A 325 5.54 -1.24 -26.71
CA GLY A 325 5.50 -0.13 -25.75
C GLY A 325 6.77 0.73 -25.83
N THR A 326 7.53 0.82 -24.72
CA THR A 326 8.81 1.56 -24.64
C THR A 326 10.04 0.71 -24.96
N THR A 327 9.87 -0.58 -25.29
CA THR A 327 10.97 -1.51 -25.58
C THR A 327 10.82 -2.13 -26.98
N GLN A 328 11.86 -2.78 -27.50
CA GLN A 328 11.79 -3.57 -28.73
C GLN A 328 12.07 -5.04 -28.43
N VAL A 329 11.28 -5.96 -29.01
CA VAL A 329 11.35 -7.41 -28.75
C VAL A 329 11.38 -8.23 -30.04
N CYS A 330 11.95 -9.43 -29.99
CA CYS A 330 12.03 -10.33 -31.13
C CYS A 330 10.74 -11.15 -31.32
N VAL A 331 10.00 -10.87 -32.38
CA VAL A 331 8.72 -11.54 -32.68
C VAL A 331 8.93 -12.46 -33.86
N LYS A 332 8.32 -13.64 -33.86
CA LYS A 332 8.49 -14.61 -34.96
C LYS A 332 7.99 -13.98 -36.25
N SER A 333 8.85 -13.89 -37.25
CA SER A 333 8.45 -13.35 -38.56
C SER A 333 7.36 -14.25 -39.12
N ALA A 334 6.18 -13.69 -39.40
CA ALA A 334 5.17 -14.40 -40.17
C ALA A 334 5.82 -14.91 -41.46
N ALA A 335 5.54 -16.16 -41.84
CA ALA A 335 5.91 -16.64 -43.17
C ALA A 335 5.48 -15.58 -44.19
N PRO A 336 6.31 -15.24 -45.19
CA PRO A 336 5.92 -14.27 -46.19
C PRO A 336 4.58 -14.72 -46.76
N VAL A 337 3.52 -13.97 -46.45
CA VAL A 337 2.23 -14.15 -47.10
C VAL A 337 2.49 -13.69 -48.52
N GLU A 338 2.58 -14.63 -49.45
CA GLU A 338 2.57 -14.28 -50.87
C GLU A 338 1.40 -13.32 -51.08
N PRO A 339 1.63 -12.14 -51.69
CA PRO A 339 0.54 -11.22 -51.96
C PRO A 339 -0.48 -11.95 -52.83
N THR A 340 -1.66 -12.21 -52.26
CA THR A 340 -2.76 -12.91 -52.93
C THR A 340 -3.37 -12.06 -54.04
N LYS A 341 -3.00 -10.78 -54.12
CA LYS A 341 -3.37 -9.86 -55.19
C LYS A 341 -2.15 -9.31 -55.90
N LYS A 342 -2.17 -9.37 -57.22
CA LYS A 342 -1.16 -8.79 -58.11
C LYS A 342 -1.58 -7.38 -58.52
N ILE A 343 -0.63 -6.61 -59.05
CA ILE A 343 -0.93 -5.32 -59.68
C ILE A 343 -1.96 -5.54 -60.80
N GLY A 344 -3.17 -4.99 -60.61
CA GLY A 344 -4.30 -5.14 -61.53
C GLY A 344 -5.56 -5.78 -60.94
N ASP A 345 -5.50 -6.35 -59.73
CA ASP A 345 -6.67 -7.01 -59.12
C ASP A 345 -7.60 -6.01 -58.40
N ASN A 346 -8.92 -6.15 -58.59
CA ASN A 346 -9.93 -5.29 -57.97
C ASN A 346 -10.03 -5.49 -56.44
N CYS A 347 -10.16 -4.39 -55.70
CA CYS A 347 -10.14 -4.35 -54.24
C CYS A 347 -11.50 -4.58 -53.56
N SER A 348 -12.56 -5.01 -54.27
CA SER A 348 -13.94 -4.80 -53.81
C SER A 348 -14.60 -5.88 -52.95
N ASP A 349 -13.96 -7.00 -52.64
CA ASP A 349 -14.64 -8.06 -51.87
C ASP A 349 -14.11 -8.12 -50.44
N ASN A 350 -14.82 -7.43 -49.54
CA ASN A 350 -14.74 -7.63 -48.09
C ASN A 350 -15.84 -8.62 -47.68
N SER A 351 -15.43 -9.80 -47.20
CA SER A 351 -16.21 -10.63 -46.28
C SER A 351 -15.33 -10.97 -45.10
#